data_AF-A7MUZ6-F1
#
_entry.id   AF-A7MUZ6-F1
#
_cell.length_a   1.000
_cell.length_b   1.000
_cell.length_c   1.000
_cell.angle_alpha   90.00
_cell.angle_beta   90.00
_cell.angle_gamma   90.00
#
_symmetry.space_group_name_H-M   'P 1'
#
loop_
_entity.id
_entity.type
_entity.pdbx_description
1 polymer ?
#
loop_
_entity_poly.entity_id
_entity_poly.type
_entity_poly.pdbx_seq_one_letter_code
_entity_poly.pdbx_strand_id
1 'polypeptide(L)'
;MVMMANLNQPLDAIRRAIVSAIELVVQVNRLRDGSRKITSISEIVGLEGDSVVMEEIFRFQYDEVGYGEAVRGRFMTEGLMQRSELVKKAHFYGLYEELMQAFQGARS
;
A
#
# COMPACT_ATOMS: atom_id res chain seq x y z
N MET A 1 17.61 15.54 4.32
CA MET A 1 17.17 16.54 5.32
C MET A 1 16.54 17.72 4.59
N VAL A 2 15.20 17.81 4.51
CA VAL A 2 14.51 18.91 3.80
C VAL A 2 14.28 20.12 4.71
N MET A 3 14.10 19.88 6.02
CA MET A 3 13.81 20.93 7.02
C MET A 3 15.04 21.68 7.54
N MET A 4 16.25 21.37 7.05
CA MET A 4 17.52 21.95 7.52
C MET A 4 18.09 23.00 6.56
N ALA A 5 17.42 23.24 5.43
CA ALA A 5 17.71 24.33 4.50
C ALA A 5 16.62 25.41 4.65
N ASN A 6 16.99 26.68 4.47
CA ASN A 6 16.13 27.86 4.59
C ASN A 6 14.66 27.58 4.18
N LEU A 7 13.74 27.79 5.13
CA LEU A 7 12.30 27.47 5.09
C LEU A 7 11.49 28.34 4.10
N ASN A 8 11.86 28.34 2.82
CA ASN A 8 11.10 28.99 1.75
C ASN A 8 10.36 27.99 0.83
N GLN A 9 10.41 26.69 1.12
CA GLN A 9 9.55 25.74 0.41
C GLN A 9 8.15 25.69 1.05
N PRO A 10 7.08 25.98 0.29
CA PRO A 10 5.72 25.81 0.78
C PRO A 10 5.50 24.38 1.29
N LEU A 11 4.82 24.22 2.44
CA LEU A 11 4.53 22.90 3.02
C LEU A 11 3.84 21.96 2.01
N ASP A 12 3.03 22.52 1.12
CA ASP A 12 2.34 21.76 0.07
C ASP A 12 3.30 21.19 -0.97
N ALA A 13 4.40 21.90 -1.29
CA ALA A 13 5.43 21.39 -2.19
C ALA A 13 6.19 20.23 -1.54
N ILE A 14 6.48 20.33 -0.24
CA ILE A 14 7.11 19.24 0.53
C ILE A 14 6.18 18.02 0.59
N ARG A 15 4.89 18.22 0.89
CA ARG A 15 3.89 17.16 0.93
C ARG A 15 3.76 16.47 -0.42
N ARG A 16 3.65 17.24 -1.52
CA ARG A 16 3.62 16.70 -2.89
C ARG A 16 4.88 15.91 -3.21
N ALA A 17 6.06 16.38 -2.82
CA ALA A 17 7.31 15.67 -3.03
C ALA A 17 7.32 14.32 -2.30
N ILE A 18 6.92 14.29 -1.03
CA ILE A 18 6.83 13.04 -0.25
C ILE A 18 5.84 12.07 -0.89
N VAL A 19 4.62 12.53 -1.22
CA VAL A 19 3.57 11.70 -1.83
C VAL A 19 4.03 11.13 -3.17
N SER A 20 4.72 11.92 -4.00
CA SER A 20 5.20 11.45 -5.30
C SER A 20 6.28 10.36 -5.21
N ALA A 21 6.97 10.29 -4.07
CA ALA A 21 8.11 9.41 -3.83
C ALA A 21 7.75 8.09 -3.11
N ILE A 22 6.48 7.91 -2.73
CA ILE A 22 6.00 6.71 -2.04
C ILE A 22 4.95 6.05 -2.93
N GLU A 23 5.21 4.83 -3.40
CA GLU A 23 4.24 4.08 -4.19
C GLU A 23 3.33 3.22 -3.31
N LEU A 24 3.89 2.55 -2.31
CA LEU A 24 3.21 1.55 -1.50
C LEU A 24 3.46 1.76 -0.01
N VAL A 25 2.44 1.47 0.79
CA VAL A 25 2.48 1.41 2.24
C VAL A 25 2.09 0.01 2.68
N VAL A 26 2.97 -0.66 3.42
CA VAL A 26 2.76 -2.01 3.94
C VAL A 26 2.53 -1.92 5.45
N GLN A 27 1.30 -2.21 5.89
CA GLN A 27 0.93 -2.20 7.29
C GLN A 27 1.22 -3.56 7.91
N VAL A 28 1.97 -3.58 9.01
CA VAL A 28 2.32 -4.77 9.78
C VAL A 28 1.81 -4.63 11.20
N ASN A 29 1.03 -5.60 11.68
CA ASN A 29 0.52 -5.63 13.05
C ASN A 29 1.01 -6.86 13.81
N ARG A 30 1.17 -6.71 15.12
CA ARG A 30 1.32 -7.84 16.04
C ARG A 30 -0.06 -8.34 16.43
N LEU A 31 -0.29 -9.64 16.28
CA LEU A 31 -1.57 -10.29 16.50
C LEU A 31 -1.63 -10.94 17.89
N ARG A 32 -2.82 -11.42 18.26
CA ARG A 32 -3.10 -12.03 19.57
C ARG A 32 -2.30 -13.31 19.85
N ASP A 33 -1.91 -14.03 18.80
CA ASP A 33 -1.03 -15.21 18.90
C ASP A 33 0.45 -14.82 19.02
N GLY A 34 0.76 -13.52 19.11
CA GLY A 34 2.10 -12.98 19.21
C GLY A 34 2.83 -12.83 17.88
N SER A 35 2.29 -13.38 16.78
CA SER A 35 2.89 -13.28 15.45
C SER A 35 2.79 -11.86 14.87
N ARG A 36 3.69 -11.51 13.95
CA ARG A 36 3.60 -10.29 13.14
C ARG A 36 3.16 -10.67 11.74
N LYS A 37 2.10 -10.04 11.24
CA LYS A 37 1.62 -10.26 9.87
C LYS A 37 1.37 -8.94 9.18
N ILE A 38 1.55 -8.94 7.86
CA ILE A 38 1.08 -7.86 7.00
C ILE A 38 -0.45 -7.92 7.04
N THR A 39 -1.09 -6.81 7.38
CA THR A 39 -2.55 -6.73 7.49
C THR A 39 -3.19 -5.97 6.34
N SER A 40 -2.43 -5.05 5.73
CA SER A 40 -2.88 -4.21 4.63
C SER A 40 -1.69 -3.82 3.76
N ILE A 41 -1.90 -3.78 2.45
CA ILE A 41 -0.99 -3.18 1.48
C ILE A 41 -1.82 -2.17 0.71
N SER A 42 -1.41 -0.90 0.74
CA SER A 42 -2.12 0.19 0.09
C SER A 42 -1.20 0.95 -0.84
N GLU A 43 -1.73 1.42 -1.96
CA GLU A 43 -1.06 2.34 -2.86
C GLU A 43 -1.37 3.79 -2.47
N ILE A 44 -0.37 4.66 -2.66
CA ILE A 44 -0.57 6.10 -2.63
C ILE A 44 -1.08 6.55 -4.00
N VAL A 45 -2.33 6.99 -4.07
CA VAL A 45 -2.94 7.50 -5.31
C VAL A 45 -2.52 8.93 -5.57
N GLY A 46 -2.36 9.73 -4.51
CA GLY A 46 -1.95 11.12 -4.61
C GLY A 46 -2.43 12.00 -3.47
N LEU A 47 -2.75 13.25 -3.80
CA LEU A 47 -3.29 14.25 -2.88
C LEU A 47 -4.63 14.75 -3.36
N GLU A 48 -5.59 14.81 -2.45
CA GLU A 48 -6.83 15.57 -2.60
C GLU A 48 -6.79 16.74 -1.61
N GLY A 49 -6.54 17.94 -2.15
CA GLY A 49 -6.15 19.08 -1.34
C GLY A 49 -4.88 18.77 -0.54
N ASP A 50 -5.02 18.73 0.78
CA ASP A 50 -3.92 18.44 1.72
C ASP A 50 -3.92 17.00 2.24
N SER A 51 -4.94 16.21 1.91
CA SER A 51 -5.08 14.83 2.39
C SER A 51 -4.43 13.84 1.43
N VAL A 52 -3.60 12.94 1.96
CA VAL A 52 -3.04 11.84 1.19
C VAL A 52 -4.14 10.81 0.93
N VAL A 53 -4.38 10.52 -0.34
CA VAL A 53 -5.36 9.53 -0.77
C VAL A 53 -4.64 8.21 -0.98
N MET A 54 -5.18 7.17 -0.35
CA MET A 54 -4.65 5.82 -0.41
C MET A 54 -5.74 4.84 -0.81
N GLU A 55 -5.40 3.86 -1.62
CA GLU A 55 -6.30 2.77 -2.02
C GLU A 55 -5.72 1.44 -1.53
N GLU A 56 -6.53 0.67 -0.79
CA GLU A 56 -6.09 -0.64 -0.29
C GLU A 56 -6.14 -1.68 -1.40
N ILE A 57 -5.00 -2.30 -1.65
CA ILE A 57 -4.80 -3.28 -2.71
C ILE A 57 -4.97 -4.70 -2.16
N PHE A 58 -4.35 -4.97 -1.01
CA PHE A 58 -4.47 -6.25 -0.32
C PHE A 58 -4.91 -6.04 1.12
N ARG A 59 -5.90 -6.80 1.54
CA ARG A 59 -6.32 -6.90 2.93
C ARG A 59 -6.12 -8.32 3.43
N PHE A 60 -5.51 -8.48 4.60
CA PHE A 60 -5.48 -9.78 5.25
C PHE A 60 -6.83 -10.04 5.91
N GLN A 61 -7.58 -11.02 5.39
CA GLN A 61 -8.81 -11.50 5.99
C GLN A 61 -8.49 -12.65 6.93
N TYR A 62 -8.81 -12.47 8.21
CA TYR A 62 -8.62 -13.49 9.23
C TYR A 62 -9.66 -14.60 9.06
N ASP A 63 -9.23 -15.85 9.24
CA ASP A 63 -10.15 -16.96 9.42
C ASP A 63 -10.86 -16.80 10.78
N GLU A 64 -12.07 -17.36 10.91
CA GLU A 64 -12.73 -17.48 12.21
C GLU A 64 -12.00 -18.54 13.04
N VAL A 65 -10.99 -18.11 13.81
CA VAL A 65 -10.23 -18.99 14.69
C VAL A 65 -10.55 -18.71 16.16
N GLY A 66 -10.56 -19.75 16.98
CA GLY A 66 -10.72 -19.67 18.43
C GLY A 66 -9.60 -18.88 19.14
N TYR A 67 -9.86 -18.51 20.39
CA TYR A 67 -8.88 -17.82 21.23
C TYR A 67 -7.73 -18.78 21.59
N GLY A 68 -6.47 -18.39 21.35
CA GLY A 68 -5.28 -19.20 21.64
C GLY A 68 -4.73 -20.02 20.47
N GLU A 69 -5.44 -20.08 19.34
CA GLU A 69 -4.92 -20.70 18.11
C GLU A 69 -4.10 -19.72 17.27
N ALA A 70 -3.18 -20.27 16.47
CA ALA A 70 -2.39 -19.50 15.53
C ALA A 70 -3.31 -18.78 14.54
N VAL A 71 -3.09 -17.47 14.35
CA VAL A 71 -3.91 -16.67 13.46
C VAL A 71 -3.59 -17.06 12.02
N ARG A 72 -4.62 -17.53 11.32
CA ARG A 72 -4.61 -17.86 9.90
C ARG A 72 -5.57 -16.95 9.16
N GLY A 73 -5.45 -16.98 7.85
CA GLY A 73 -6.17 -16.08 6.96
C GLY A 73 -5.54 -16.05 5.59
N ARG A 74 -6.16 -15.31 4.69
CA ARG A 74 -5.70 -15.11 3.32
C ARG A 74 -5.71 -13.64 2.96
N PHE A 75 -4.89 -13.27 1.97
CA PHE A 75 -4.95 -11.94 1.39
C PHE A 75 -6.09 -11.90 0.38
N MET A 76 -6.99 -10.93 0.57
CA MET A 76 -8.04 -10.59 -0.37
C MET A 76 -7.62 -9.35 -1.15
N THR A 77 -7.95 -9.32 -2.43
CA THR A 77 -7.70 -8.17 -3.31
C THR A 77 -8.85 -7.99 -4.28
N GLU A 78 -9.24 -6.74 -4.50
CA GLU A 78 -10.19 -6.36 -5.55
C GLU A 78 -9.47 -6.16 -6.91
N GLY A 79 -8.14 -6.27 -6.94
CA GLY A 79 -7.30 -5.94 -8.08
C GLY A 79 -6.84 -4.49 -8.09
N LEU A 80 -6.27 -4.05 -9.22
CA LEU A 80 -5.87 -2.66 -9.44
C LEU A 80 -6.81 -2.00 -10.43
N MET A 81 -7.21 -0.77 -10.12
CA MET A 81 -7.93 0.06 -11.08
C MET A 81 -6.99 0.53 -12.20
N GLN A 82 -7.51 0.71 -13.42
CA GLN A 82 -6.71 1.20 -14.57
C GLN A 82 -6.03 2.55 -14.31
N ARG A 83 -6.60 3.38 -13.44
CA ARG A 83 -6.05 4.70 -13.10
C ARG A 83 -4.93 4.67 -12.04
N SER A 84 -4.62 3.50 -11.48
CA SER A 84 -3.57 3.29 -10.49
C SER A 84 -2.23 3.85 -11.00
N GLU A 85 -1.53 4.58 -10.15
CA GLU A 85 -0.18 5.09 -10.43
C GLU A 85 0.83 3.94 -10.48
N LEU A 86 0.61 2.89 -9.70
CA LEU A 86 1.38 1.65 -9.71
C LEU A 86 1.31 0.97 -11.08
N VAL A 87 0.11 0.87 -11.67
CA VAL A 87 -0.10 0.32 -13.02
C VAL A 87 0.63 1.16 -14.07
N LYS A 88 0.51 2.50 -14.01
CA LYS A 88 1.20 3.41 -14.93
C LYS A 88 2.73 3.28 -14.83
N LYS A 89 3.27 3.23 -13.60
CA LYS A 89 4.70 3.04 -13.35
C LYS A 89 5.17 1.67 -13.84
N ALA A 90 4.39 0.62 -13.59
CA ALA A 90 4.71 -0.71 -14.09
C ALA A 90 4.78 -0.74 -15.62
N HIS A 91 3.84 -0.11 -16.33
CA HIS A 91 3.95 0.05 -17.78
C HIS A 91 5.21 0.82 -18.20
N PHE A 92 5.50 1.94 -17.54
CA PHE A 92 6.67 2.77 -17.85
C PHE A 92 8.00 2.00 -17.70
N TYR A 93 8.11 1.17 -16.65
CA TYR A 93 9.29 0.34 -16.41
C TYR A 93 9.28 -1.02 -17.12
N GLY A 94 8.23 -1.32 -17.89
CA GLY A 94 8.08 -2.61 -18.58
C GLY A 94 7.81 -3.80 -17.64
N LEU A 95 7.25 -3.55 -16.44
CA LEU A 95 6.96 -4.53 -15.38
C LEU A 95 5.47 -4.85 -15.23
N TYR A 96 4.66 -4.56 -16.26
CA TYR A 96 3.21 -4.70 -16.18
C TYR A 96 2.77 -6.16 -16.00
N GLU A 97 3.38 -7.09 -16.74
CA GLU A 97 3.01 -8.50 -16.68
C GLU A 97 3.37 -9.11 -15.31
N GLU A 98 4.53 -8.75 -14.76
CA GLU A 98 4.98 -9.16 -13.44
C GLU A 98 4.04 -8.65 -12.35
N LEU A 99 3.61 -7.39 -12.47
CA LEU A 99 2.61 -6.82 -11.59
C LEU A 99 1.30 -7.61 -11.68
N MET A 100 0.77 -7.84 -12.88
CA MET A 100 -0.48 -8.57 -13.05
C MET A 100 -0.39 -10.01 -12.54
N GLN A 101 0.75 -10.67 -12.71
CA GLN A 101 1.01 -12.01 -12.18
C GLN A 101 0.94 -12.06 -10.65
N ALA A 102 1.46 -11.03 -9.96
CA ALA A 102 1.39 -10.94 -8.51
C ALA A 102 -0.07 -10.92 -7.97
N PHE A 103 -1.01 -10.41 -8.76
CA PHE A 103 -2.44 -10.39 -8.39
C PHE A 103 -3.17 -11.69 -8.72
N GLN A 104 -2.67 -12.50 -9.64
CA GLN A 104 -3.29 -13.80 -9.98
C GLN A 104 -3.19 -14.79 -8.83
N GLY A 105 -2.09 -14.77 -8.06
CA GLY A 105 -1.87 -15.66 -6.92
C GLY A 105 -2.76 -15.39 -5.70
N ALA A 106 -3.44 -14.24 -5.66
CA ALA A 106 -4.29 -13.83 -4.53
C ALA A 106 -5.79 -14.05 -4.77
N ARG A 107 -6.18 -14.58 -5.93
CA ARG A 107 -7.58 -14.87 -6.30
C ARG A 107 -8.02 -16.32 -6.01
N SER A 108 -7.25 -17.10 -5.25
CA SER A 108 -7.52 -18.53 -4.94
C SER A 108 -7.90 -18.82 -3.49
#